data_AF-A0A955I8S8-F1
#
_entry.id   AF-A0A955I8S8-F1
#
_cell.length_a   1.000
_cell.length_b   1.000
_cell.length_c   1.000
_cell.angle_alpha   90.00
_cell.angle_beta   90.00
_cell.angle_gamma   90.00
#
_symmetry.space_group_name_H-M   'P 1'
#
loop_
_entity.id
_entity.type
_entity.pdbx_description
1 polymer ?
#
loop_
_entity_poly.entity_id
_entity_poly.type
_entity_poly.pdbx_seq_one_letter_code
_entity_poly.pdbx_strand_id
1 'polypeptide(L)'
;MRKKAMTLIETTVYLALFGVAFLLIVEFGLRMSEYQRLSLNRTEIQKAVIVINQEFLSSIDTANSIDATSEFDTNKGNLILNTDSGNVTFGVSNNKLIKTDSTEQINLTSDDQIVSNFIFSEILSDEGEIAGVSIDLTIQYAKNTNVSESLSTIYAL
;
A
#
# COMPACT_ATOMS: atom_id res chain seq x y z
N MET A 1 -25.40 65.87 -4.86
CA MET A 1 -25.58 64.59 -4.12
C MET A 1 -25.28 63.32 -4.94
N ARG A 2 -25.14 63.37 -6.27
CA ARG A 2 -24.97 62.19 -7.15
C ARG A 2 -23.66 61.39 -6.97
N LYS A 3 -22.62 61.96 -6.35
CA LYS A 3 -21.31 61.30 -6.16
C LYS A 3 -21.30 60.22 -5.06
N LYS A 4 -22.20 60.29 -4.08
CA LYS A 4 -22.25 59.33 -2.95
C LYS A 4 -22.88 57.97 -3.30
N ALA A 5 -23.77 57.93 -4.30
CA ALA A 5 -24.39 56.69 -4.74
C ALA A 5 -23.42 55.80 -5.56
N MET A 6 -22.54 56.44 -6.34
CA MET A 6 -21.51 55.76 -7.13
C MET A 6 -20.47 55.06 -6.23
N THR A 7 -20.04 55.72 -5.14
CA THR A 7 -19.08 55.15 -4.18
C THR A 7 -19.63 53.96 -3.39
N LEU A 8 -20.95 53.91 -3.16
CA LEU A 8 -21.59 52.79 -2.46
C LEU A 8 -21.61 51.53 -3.32
N ILE A 9 -22.06 51.65 -4.57
CA ILE A 9 -22.13 50.53 -5.52
C ILE A 9 -20.72 49.99 -5.80
N GLU A 10 -19.75 50.88 -6.00
CA GLU A 10 -18.34 50.51 -6.20
C GLU A 10 -17.79 49.71 -5.01
N THR A 11 -18.07 50.15 -3.77
CA THR A 11 -17.67 49.43 -2.55
C THR A 11 -18.32 48.04 -2.48
N THR A 12 -19.62 47.93 -2.83
CA THR A 12 -20.31 46.63 -2.86
C THR A 12 -19.70 45.69 -3.89
N VAL A 13 -19.34 46.19 -5.07
CA VAL A 13 -18.67 45.40 -6.11
C VAL A 13 -17.30 44.93 -5.63
N TYR A 14 -16.50 45.80 -4.99
CA TYR A 14 -15.22 45.37 -4.42
C TYR A 14 -15.37 44.32 -3.32
N LEU A 15 -16.39 44.44 -2.47
CA LEU A 15 -16.67 43.45 -1.43
C LEU A 15 -17.10 42.10 -2.04
N ALA A 16 -17.91 42.12 -3.09
CA ALA A 16 -18.30 40.92 -3.82
C ALA A 16 -17.09 40.23 -4.48
N LEU A 17 -16.23 41.02 -5.15
CA LEU A 17 -15.00 40.50 -5.76
C LEU A 17 -14.04 39.93 -4.70
N PHE A 18 -13.88 40.63 -3.58
CA PHE A 18 -13.09 40.14 -2.45
C PHE A 18 -13.66 38.83 -1.89
N GLY A 19 -14.98 38.73 -1.75
CA GLY A 19 -15.65 37.50 -1.33
C GLY A 19 -15.35 36.32 -2.25
N VAL A 20 -15.42 36.53 -3.58
CA VAL A 20 -15.06 35.50 -4.57
C VAL A 20 -13.60 35.11 -4.45
N ALA A 21 -12.68 36.09 -4.38
CA ALA A 21 -11.25 35.82 -4.23
C ALA A 21 -10.95 35.06 -2.92
N PHE A 22 -11.62 35.42 -1.83
CA PHE A 22 -11.49 34.74 -0.55
C PHE A 22 -11.95 33.29 -0.62
N LEU A 23 -13.10 33.02 -1.24
CA LEU A 23 -13.59 31.65 -1.44
C LEU A 23 -12.60 30.80 -2.24
N LEU A 24 -12.00 31.36 -3.29
CA LEU A 24 -10.97 30.65 -4.09
C LEU A 24 -9.74 30.29 -3.25
N ILE A 25 -9.29 31.19 -2.36
CA ILE A 25 -8.15 30.93 -1.47
C ILE A 25 -8.48 29.81 -0.48
N VAL A 26 -9.68 29.82 0.12
CA VAL A 26 -10.12 28.78 1.05
C VAL A 26 -10.19 27.42 0.34
N GLU A 27 -10.81 27.38 -0.84
CA GLU A 27 -10.92 26.15 -1.63
C GLU A 27 -9.54 25.61 -2.03
N PHE A 28 -8.63 26.48 -2.44
CA PHE A 28 -7.25 26.11 -2.73
C PHE A 28 -6.55 25.51 -1.50
N GLY A 29 -6.71 26.11 -0.32
CA GLY A 29 -6.15 25.60 0.93
C GLY A 29 -6.69 24.21 1.30
N LEU A 30 -8.01 24.00 1.17
CA LEU A 30 -8.63 22.69 1.41
C LEU A 30 -8.10 21.63 0.45
N ARG A 31 -8.06 21.93 -0.85
CA ARG A 31 -7.52 21.00 -1.87
C ARG A 31 -6.04 20.68 -1.59
N MET A 32 -5.23 21.67 -1.24
CA MET A 32 -3.82 21.46 -0.91
C MET A 32 -3.65 20.52 0.29
N SER A 33 -4.47 20.70 1.34
CA SER A 33 -4.46 19.82 2.50
C SER A 33 -4.85 18.38 2.15
N GLU A 34 -5.86 18.19 1.30
CA GLU A 34 -6.25 16.87 0.81
C GLU A 34 -5.14 16.20 0.01
N TYR A 35 -4.49 16.94 -0.90
CA TYR A 35 -3.36 16.43 -1.68
C TYR A 35 -2.18 16.03 -0.79
N GLN A 36 -1.85 16.82 0.24
CA GLN A 36 -0.81 16.47 1.20
C GLN A 36 -1.13 15.16 1.92
N ARG A 37 -2.38 14.99 2.40
CA ARG A 37 -2.80 13.76 3.05
C ARG A 37 -2.70 12.55 2.13
N LEU A 38 -3.16 12.67 0.87
CA LEU A 38 -3.04 11.61 -0.12
C LEU A 38 -1.57 11.25 -0.42
N SER A 39 -0.70 12.27 -0.52
CA SER A 39 0.73 12.07 -0.72
C SER A 39 1.39 11.34 0.44
N LEU A 40 1.03 11.68 1.68
CA LEU A 40 1.52 10.99 2.88
C LEU A 40 1.07 9.53 2.89
N ASN A 41 -0.21 9.27 2.69
CA ASN A 41 -0.75 7.90 2.66
C ASN A 41 -0.08 7.05 1.57
N ARG A 42 0.15 7.61 0.37
CA ARG A 42 0.88 6.91 -0.69
C ARG A 42 2.32 6.61 -0.29
N THR A 43 3.00 7.58 0.33
CA THR A 43 4.38 7.40 0.82
C THR A 43 4.47 6.28 1.87
N GLU A 44 3.49 6.19 2.78
CA GLU A 44 3.45 5.14 3.79
C GLU A 44 3.25 3.75 3.18
N ILE A 45 2.34 3.62 2.20
CA ILE A 45 2.14 2.34 1.49
C ILE A 45 3.40 1.95 0.71
N GLN A 46 4.04 2.89 0.02
CA GLN A 46 5.27 2.61 -0.72
C GLN A 46 6.39 2.11 0.21
N LYS A 47 6.54 2.71 1.39
CA LYS A 47 7.49 2.22 2.41
C LYS A 47 7.15 0.80 2.86
N ALA A 48 5.86 0.50 3.10
CA ALA A 48 5.43 -0.84 3.46
C ALA A 48 5.77 -1.86 2.36
N VAL A 49 5.48 -1.53 1.09
CA VAL A 49 5.85 -2.39 -0.05
C VAL A 49 7.36 -2.65 -0.12
N ILE A 50 8.19 -1.62 0.11
CA ILE A 50 9.65 -1.77 0.12
C ILE A 50 10.09 -2.72 1.24
N VAL A 51 9.58 -2.53 2.47
CA VAL A 51 9.92 -3.39 3.62
C VAL A 51 9.46 -4.82 3.36
N ILE A 52 8.25 -5.01 2.86
CA ILE A 52 7.71 -6.34 2.52
C ILE A 52 8.55 -7.03 1.46
N ASN A 53 8.94 -6.31 0.40
CA ASN A 53 9.81 -6.84 -0.65
C ASN A 53 11.18 -7.25 -0.09
N GLN A 54 11.74 -6.49 0.86
CA GLN A 54 12.99 -6.83 1.54
C GLN A 54 12.84 -8.07 2.42
N GLU A 55 11.71 -8.20 3.13
CA GLU A 55 11.41 -9.39 3.94
C GLU A 55 11.22 -10.65 3.10
N PHE A 56 10.54 -10.54 1.95
CA PHE A 56 10.44 -11.65 0.99
C PHE A 56 11.80 -12.04 0.45
N LEU A 57 12.57 -11.07 -0.05
CA LEU A 57 13.91 -11.32 -0.58
C LEU A 57 14.79 -12.01 0.47
N SER A 58 14.87 -11.44 1.68
CA SER A 58 15.69 -12.00 2.75
C SER A 58 15.23 -13.39 3.18
N SER A 59 13.93 -13.66 3.21
CA SER A 59 13.41 -14.95 3.67
C SER A 59 13.55 -16.03 2.59
N ILE A 60 13.46 -15.66 1.31
CA ILE A 60 13.67 -16.58 0.19
C ILE A 60 15.16 -16.88 -0.01
N ASP A 61 16.03 -15.87 0.08
CA ASP A 61 17.49 -16.04 0.02
C ASP A 61 18.04 -16.95 1.13
N THR A 62 17.31 -17.11 2.23
CA THR A 62 17.68 -17.97 3.36
C THR A 62 16.87 -19.27 3.42
N ALA A 63 15.95 -19.47 2.49
CA ALA A 63 15.16 -20.69 2.40
C ALA A 63 15.94 -21.78 1.69
N ASN A 64 15.85 -23.00 2.22
CA ASN A 64 16.38 -24.19 1.58
C ASN A 64 15.40 -24.76 0.54
N SER A 65 14.09 -24.61 0.78
CA SER A 65 13.02 -25.08 -0.10
C SER A 65 11.70 -24.40 0.22
N ILE A 66 10.73 -24.49 -0.70
CA ILE A 66 9.33 -24.16 -0.44
C ILE A 66 8.58 -25.42 0.01
N ASP A 67 7.78 -25.32 1.06
CA ASP A 67 7.00 -26.45 1.57
C ASP A 67 5.83 -26.78 0.63
N ALA A 68 5.60 -28.07 0.39
CA ALA A 68 4.55 -28.57 -0.49
C ALA A 68 3.12 -28.26 0.00
N THR A 69 2.96 -27.86 1.26
CA THR A 69 1.68 -27.41 1.83
C THR A 69 1.38 -25.92 1.57
N SER A 70 2.28 -25.22 0.86
CA SER A 70 2.03 -23.85 0.41
C SER A 70 0.84 -23.78 -0.55
N GLU A 71 0.07 -22.69 -0.47
CA GLU A 71 -1.14 -22.48 -1.27
C GLU A 71 -0.84 -21.54 -2.45
N PHE A 72 -0.55 -22.13 -3.61
CA PHE A 72 -0.31 -21.39 -4.85
C PHE A 72 -1.62 -21.02 -5.58
N ASP A 73 -1.53 -19.99 -6.42
CA ASP A 73 -2.58 -19.43 -7.28
C ASP A 73 -3.90 -19.11 -6.56
N THR A 74 -3.82 -18.93 -5.24
CA THR A 74 -4.95 -18.68 -4.36
C THR A 74 -4.79 -17.30 -3.74
N ASN A 75 -5.81 -16.44 -3.90
CA ASN A 75 -5.80 -15.14 -3.26
C ASN A 75 -5.87 -15.30 -1.73
N LYS A 76 -4.90 -14.68 -1.05
CA LYS A 76 -4.62 -14.83 0.39
C LYS A 76 -4.17 -16.25 0.76
N GLY A 77 -3.49 -16.93 -0.16
CA GLY A 77 -2.77 -18.17 0.14
C GLY A 77 -1.64 -17.95 1.14
N ASN A 78 -1.07 -19.05 1.62
CA ASN A 78 0.08 -19.06 2.51
C ASN A 78 1.32 -19.61 1.78
N LEU A 79 2.43 -18.87 1.85
CA LEU A 79 3.74 -19.33 1.41
C LEU A 79 4.53 -19.79 2.62
N ILE A 80 4.97 -21.05 2.61
CA ILE A 80 5.73 -21.66 3.69
C ILE A 80 7.13 -21.96 3.15
N LEU A 81 8.14 -21.33 3.75
CA LEU A 81 9.54 -21.49 3.42
C LEU A 81 10.22 -22.33 4.50
N ASN A 82 10.94 -23.37 4.08
CA ASN A 82 11.72 -24.22 4.98
C ASN A 82 13.14 -23.64 5.09
N THR A 83 13.56 -23.24 6.28
CA THR A 83 14.91 -22.73 6.56
C THR A 83 15.63 -23.64 7.57
N ASP A 84 16.92 -23.39 7.81
CA ASP A 84 17.69 -24.11 8.83
C ASP A 84 17.17 -23.87 10.26
N SER A 85 16.52 -22.72 10.50
CA SER A 85 15.99 -22.34 11.82
C SER A 85 14.53 -22.75 12.04
N GLY A 86 13.86 -23.28 11.01
CA GLY A 86 12.47 -23.73 11.06
C GLY A 86 11.68 -23.24 9.85
N ASN A 87 10.35 -23.18 9.97
CA ASN A 87 9.49 -22.74 8.88
C ASN A 87 9.16 -21.25 9.05
N VAL A 88 9.27 -20.50 7.95
CA VAL A 88 8.80 -19.12 7.85
C VAL A 88 7.56 -19.10 6.97
N THR A 89 6.45 -18.60 7.50
CA THR A 89 5.17 -18.53 6.79
C THR A 89 4.80 -17.08 6.50
N PHE A 90 4.49 -16.78 5.25
CA PHE A 90 3.84 -15.54 4.85
C PHE A 90 2.38 -15.81 4.52
N GLY A 91 1.49 -14.99 5.04
CA GLY A 91 0.05 -15.15 4.85
C GLY A 91 -0.71 -13.88 5.16
N VAL A 92 -2.02 -13.90 4.91
CA VAL A 92 -2.91 -12.78 5.22
C VAL A 92 -3.85 -13.15 6.34
N SER A 93 -3.77 -12.41 7.46
CA SER A 93 -4.67 -12.56 8.60
C SER A 93 -5.36 -11.24 8.90
N ASN A 94 -6.70 -11.24 9.00
CA ASN A 94 -7.50 -10.02 9.21
C ASN A 94 -7.17 -8.89 8.21
N ASN A 95 -6.96 -9.26 6.94
CA ASN A 95 -6.54 -8.35 5.86
C ASN A 95 -5.17 -7.68 6.07
N LYS A 96 -4.33 -8.21 6.96
CA LYS A 96 -2.95 -7.76 7.15
C LYS A 96 -1.99 -8.82 6.66
N LEU A 97 -0.90 -8.40 6.04
CA LEU A 97 0.19 -9.31 5.72
C LEU A 97 0.95 -9.62 7.01
N ILE A 98 1.11 -10.90 7.27
CA ILE A 98 1.85 -11.39 8.44
C ILE A 98 3.00 -12.28 8.00
N LYS A 99 4.08 -12.21 8.75
CA LYS A 99 5.19 -13.16 8.73
C LYS A 99 5.18 -13.89 10.06
N THR A 100 5.18 -15.22 10.01
CA THR A 100 5.27 -16.05 11.20
C THR A 100 6.53 -16.90 11.08
N ASP A 101 7.42 -16.80 12.06
CA ASP A 101 8.55 -17.71 12.20
C ASP A 101 8.32 -18.65 13.40
N SER A 102 9.35 -19.43 13.75
CA SER A 102 9.28 -20.37 14.87
C SER A 102 9.04 -19.72 16.25
N THR A 103 9.24 -18.40 16.37
CA THR A 103 9.27 -17.67 17.64
C THR A 103 8.19 -16.62 17.77
N GLU A 104 7.83 -15.94 16.68
CA GLU A 104 6.89 -14.83 16.71
C GLU A 104 6.11 -14.63 15.41
N GLN A 105 5.01 -13.89 15.53
CA GLN A 105 4.23 -13.40 14.41
C GLN A 105 4.40 -11.88 14.33
N ILE A 106 4.83 -11.41 13.16
CA ILE A 106 5.10 -10.01 12.86
C ILE A 106 4.09 -9.53 11.82
N ASN A 107 3.44 -8.40 12.09
CA ASN A 107 2.60 -7.73 11.09
C ASN A 107 3.50 -6.90 10.18
N LEU A 108 3.49 -7.20 8.88
CA LEU A 108 4.23 -6.44 7.87
C LEU A 108 3.47 -5.22 7.35
N THR A 109 2.17 -5.17 7.58
CA THR A 109 1.29 -4.04 7.27
C THR A 109 0.74 -3.40 8.54
N SER A 110 0.55 -2.07 8.52
CA SER A 110 -0.05 -1.32 9.63
C SER A 110 -1.58 -1.43 9.69
N ASP A 111 -2.20 -0.92 10.75
CA ASP A 111 -3.66 -0.94 10.94
C ASP A 111 -4.45 -0.13 9.90
N ASP A 112 -3.82 0.88 9.30
CA ASP A 112 -4.41 1.70 8.25
C ASP A 112 -4.19 1.09 6.85
N GLN A 113 -3.58 -0.09 6.75
CA GLN A 113 -3.29 -0.79 5.51
C GLN A 113 -4.07 -2.10 5.43
N ILE A 114 -4.57 -2.42 4.25
CA ILE A 114 -5.26 -3.67 3.96
C ILE A 114 -4.64 -4.37 2.76
N VAL A 115 -4.51 -5.68 2.84
CA VAL A 115 -4.11 -6.54 1.74
C VAL A 115 -5.36 -6.94 0.95
N SER A 116 -5.42 -6.45 -0.28
CA SER A 116 -6.55 -6.68 -1.20
C SER A 116 -6.33 -7.87 -2.13
N ASN A 117 -5.08 -8.07 -2.54
CA ASN A 117 -4.64 -9.19 -3.35
C ASN A 117 -3.32 -9.72 -2.79
N PHE A 118 -3.21 -11.03 -2.66
CA PHE A 118 -1.96 -11.69 -2.31
C PHE A 118 -1.94 -13.08 -2.91
N ILE A 119 -1.20 -13.25 -4.00
CA ILE A 119 -1.14 -14.49 -4.75
C ILE A 119 0.33 -14.89 -4.91
N PHE A 120 0.59 -16.18 -4.78
CA PHE A 120 1.87 -16.79 -5.10
C PHE A 120 1.69 -17.73 -6.28
N SER A 121 2.63 -17.75 -7.20
CA SER A 121 2.67 -18.75 -8.27
C SER A 121 4.03 -19.44 -8.24
N GLU A 122 4.02 -20.76 -8.31
CA GLU A 122 5.26 -21.53 -8.38
C GLU A 122 5.97 -21.33 -9.72
N ILE A 123 7.29 -21.36 -9.68
CA ILE A 123 8.13 -21.37 -10.88
C ILE A 123 8.87 -22.68 -10.87
N LEU A 124 8.58 -23.53 -11.85
CA LEU A 124 9.16 -24.87 -11.95
C LEU A 124 10.44 -24.86 -12.81
N SER A 125 11.41 -25.69 -12.43
CA SER A 125 12.56 -26.03 -13.25
C SER A 125 12.16 -26.96 -14.40
N ASP A 126 13.08 -27.18 -15.34
CA ASP A 126 12.90 -28.16 -16.42
C ASP A 126 12.70 -29.60 -15.90
N GLU A 127 13.10 -29.87 -14.65
CA GLU A 127 12.98 -31.16 -13.96
C GLU A 127 11.65 -31.27 -13.16
N GLY A 128 10.85 -30.20 -13.13
CA GLY A 128 9.57 -30.15 -12.42
C GLY A 128 9.69 -29.84 -10.93
N GLU A 129 10.87 -29.42 -10.46
CA GLU A 129 11.10 -28.97 -9.08
C GLU A 129 10.81 -27.47 -8.95
N ILE A 130 10.40 -27.02 -7.78
CA ILE A 130 10.13 -25.58 -7.54
C ILE A 130 11.47 -24.83 -7.50
N ALA A 131 11.75 -24.08 -8.57
CA ALA A 131 12.94 -23.25 -8.74
C ALA A 131 12.76 -21.81 -8.21
N GLY A 132 11.53 -21.42 -7.88
CA GLY A 132 11.24 -20.07 -7.40
C GLY A 132 9.76 -19.81 -7.20
N VAL A 133 9.44 -18.56 -6.87
CA VAL A 133 8.07 -18.10 -6.65
C VAL A 133 7.87 -16.71 -7.24
N SER A 134 6.75 -16.51 -7.92
CA SER A 134 6.24 -15.20 -8.28
C SER A 134 5.25 -14.74 -7.22
N ILE A 135 5.37 -13.49 -6.77
CA ILE A 135 4.52 -12.91 -5.75
C ILE A 135 3.81 -11.69 -6.32
N ASP A 136 2.48 -11.71 -6.28
CA ASP A 136 1.60 -10.60 -6.62
C ASP A 136 0.85 -10.11 -5.37
N LEU A 137 1.22 -8.92 -4.90
CA LEU A 137 0.68 -8.30 -3.70
C LEU A 137 0.09 -6.93 -4.02
N THR A 138 -1.11 -6.64 -3.52
CA THR A 138 -1.71 -5.30 -3.58
C THR A 138 -2.14 -4.84 -2.20
N ILE A 139 -1.56 -3.72 -1.76
CA ILE A 139 -1.85 -3.07 -0.49
C ILE A 139 -2.65 -1.79 -0.75
N GLN A 140 -3.68 -1.55 0.06
CA GLN A 140 -4.52 -0.36 -0.03
C GLN A 140 -4.64 0.33 1.33
N TYR A 141 -4.97 1.61 1.33
CA TYR A 141 -5.28 2.33 2.57
C TYR A 141 -6.72 1.99 3.03
N ALA A 142 -6.89 1.56 4.27
CA ALA A 142 -8.17 1.11 4.82
C ALA A 142 -9.28 2.19 4.72
N LYS A 143 -8.91 3.45 4.94
CA LYS A 143 -9.84 4.60 4.88
C LYS A 143 -10.06 5.15 3.47
N ASN A 144 -9.21 4.78 2.49
CA ASN A 144 -9.30 5.26 1.11
C ASN A 144 -8.67 4.25 0.14
N THR A 145 -9.52 3.38 -0.42
CA THR A 145 -9.10 2.33 -1.35
C THR A 145 -8.56 2.84 -2.68
N ASN A 146 -8.72 4.13 -3.00
CA ASN A 146 -8.11 4.75 -4.19
C ASN A 146 -6.60 4.97 -4.03
N VAL A 147 -6.07 4.84 -2.80
CA VAL A 147 -4.63 4.85 -2.54
C VAL A 147 -4.18 3.41 -2.37
N SER A 148 -3.56 2.88 -3.40
CA SER A 148 -3.06 1.51 -3.46
C SER A 148 -1.70 1.46 -4.14
N GLU A 149 -0.90 0.47 -3.78
CA GLU A 149 0.32 0.11 -4.50
C GLU A 149 0.34 -1.41 -4.68
N SER A 150 0.96 -1.87 -5.76
CA SER A 150 1.15 -3.28 -6.04
C SER A 150 2.62 -3.63 -6.19
N LEU A 151 2.98 -4.82 -5.74
CA LEU A 151 4.26 -5.46 -5.93
C LEU A 151 4.01 -6.73 -6.75
N SER A 152 4.69 -6.84 -7.89
CA SER A 152 4.73 -8.05 -8.70
C SER A 152 6.19 -8.35 -8.96
N THR A 153 6.68 -9.46 -8.45
CA THR A 153 8.10 -9.81 -8.55
C THR A 153 8.30 -11.31 -8.54
N ILE A 154 9.45 -11.72 -9.04
CA ILE A 154 9.88 -13.12 -9.12
C ILE A 154 11.12 -13.27 -8.25
N TYR A 155 11.14 -14.32 -7.43
CA TYR A 155 12.29 -14.74 -6.67
C TYR A 155 12.69 -16.15 -7.10
N ALA A 156 13.98 -16.35 -7.33
CA ALA A 156 14.55 -17.68 -7.49
C ALA A 156 14.94 -18.21 -6.10
N LEU A 157 14.81 -19.52 -5.90
CA LEU A 157 15.39 -20.21 -4.75
C LEU A 157 16.86 -20.58 -5.01
#